data_AF-A0A9W5VEN9-F1
#
_entry.id   AF-A0A9W5VEN9-F1
#
_cell.length_a   1.000
_cell.length_b   1.000
_cell.length_c   1.000
_cell.angle_alpha   90.00
_cell.angle_beta   90.00
_cell.angle_gamma   90.00
#
_symmetry.space_group_name_H-M   'P 1'
#
loop_
_entity.id
_entity.type
_entity.pdbx_description
1 polymer ?
#
loop_
_entity_poly.entity_id
_entity_poly.type
_entity_poly.pdbx_seq_one_letter_code
_entity_poly.pdbx_strand_id
1 'polypeptide(L)' 'MAMKAVTIEEIYQEILDGKRKRFPPNTWKEDLDNKLARRVITYLLHSILKWDKEDIM' A
#
# COMPACT_ATOMS: atom_id res chain seq x y z
N MET A 1 13.40 7.40 22.03
CA MET A 1 12.12 7.26 21.29
C MET A 1 12.35 6.25 20.18
N ALA A 2 11.61 5.13 20.16
CA ALA A 2 11.70 4.20 19.03
C ALA A 2 11.00 4.84 17.82
N MET A 3 11.71 5.08 16.71
CA MET A 3 11.08 5.51 15.47
C MET A 3 10.17 4.38 14.99
N LYS A 4 8.86 4.62 14.97
CA LYS A 4 7.90 3.69 14.40
C LYS A 4 8.16 3.62 12.89
N ALA A 5 8.49 2.44 12.38
CA ALA A 5 8.69 2.26 10.96
C ALA A 5 7.35 2.48 10.23
N VAL A 6 7.34 3.36 9.22
CA VAL A 6 6.16 3.63 8.40
C VAL A 6 5.91 2.43 7.48
N THR A 7 4.68 1.95 7.45
CA THR A 7 4.26 0.82 6.61
C THR A 7 4.00 1.24 5.16
N ILE A 8 3.96 0.27 4.24
CA ILE A 8 3.70 0.53 2.82
C ILE A 8 2.26 1.02 2.59
N GLU A 9 1.31 0.58 3.43
CA GLU A 9 -0.09 1.01 3.41
C GLU A 9 -0.23 2.46 3.87
N GLU A 10 0.50 2.87 4.93
CA GLU A 10 0.53 4.27 5.38
C GLU A 10 1.09 5.19 4.28
N ILE A 11 2.19 4.78 3.62
CA ILE A 11 2.76 5.50 2.48
C ILE A 11 1.74 5.58 1.32
N TYR A 12 1.03 4.49 1.06
CA TYR A 12 0.03 4.47 0.01
C TYR A 12 -1.15 5.40 0.33
N GLN A 13 -1.63 5.42 1.57
CA GLN A 13 -2.67 6.35 2.02
C GLN A 13 -2.19 7.81 1.94
N GLU A 14 -0.94 8.12 2.28
CA GLU A 14 -0.37 9.46 2.08
C GLU A 14 -0.40 9.89 0.60
N ILE A 15 -0.22 8.95 -0.33
CA ILE A 15 -0.30 9.24 -1.77
C ILE A 15 -1.73 9.54 -2.19
N LEU A 16 -2.70 8.73 -1.73
CA LEU A 16 -4.11 8.94 -2.02
C LEU A 16 -4.65 10.24 -1.42
N ASP A 17 -4.18 10.60 -0.22
CA ASP A 17 -4.49 11.86 0.46
C ASP A 17 -3.81 13.08 -0.20
N GLY A 18 -2.94 12.88 -1.19
CA GLY A 18 -2.16 13.94 -1.83
C GLY A 18 -1.03 14.52 -0.97
N LYS A 19 -0.77 13.96 0.21
CA LYS A 19 0.35 14.35 1.10
C LYS A 19 1.70 13.98 0.51
N ARG A 20 1.73 12.95 -0.34
CA ARG A 20 2.92 12.45 -1.04
C ARG A 20 2.60 12.27 -2.53
N LYS A 21 3.54 12.59 -3.41
CA LYS A 21 3.32 12.46 -4.87
C LYS A 21 3.49 11.04 -5.41
N ARG A 22 4.31 10.21 -4.76
CA ARG A 22 4.69 8.85 -5.20
C ARG A 22 5.35 8.08 -4.07
N PHE A 23 5.46 6.77 -4.22
CA PHE A 23 6.24 5.92 -3.32
C PHE A 23 7.69 6.42 -3.18
N PRO A 24 8.33 6.23 -2.02
CA PRO A 24 9.74 6.55 -1.83
C PRO A 24 10.64 5.93 -2.91
N PRO A 25 11.79 6.56 -3.22
CA PRO A 25 12.79 5.95 -4.07
C PRO A 25 13.17 4.56 -3.55
N ASN A 26 13.39 3.62 -4.47
CA ASN A 26 13.76 2.23 -4.18
C ASN A 26 12.71 1.38 -3.44
N THR A 27 11.50 1.87 -3.17
CA THR A 27 10.44 1.07 -2.53
C THR A 27 10.24 -0.31 -3.17
N TRP A 28 10.34 -0.38 -4.50
CA TRP A 28 10.13 -1.61 -5.27
C TRP A 28 11.42 -2.38 -5.57
N LYS A 29 12.59 -1.78 -5.33
CA LYS A 29 13.87 -2.34 -5.77
C LYS A 29 14.20 -3.66 -5.04
N GLU A 30 13.77 -3.77 -3.79
CA GLU A 30 14.01 -4.94 -2.94
C GLU A 30 12.77 -5.84 -2.79
N ASP A 31 11.65 -5.49 -3.44
CA ASP A 31 10.39 -6.25 -3.40
C ASP A 31 10.40 -7.41 -4.42
N LEU A 32 11.45 -8.22 -4.42
CA LEU A 32 11.70 -9.25 -5.44
C LEU A 32 10.61 -10.34 -5.47
N ASP A 33 9.92 -10.56 -4.35
CA ASP A 33 8.82 -11.51 -4.22
C ASP A 33 7.43 -10.86 -4.26
N ASN A 34 7.37 -9.57 -4.63
CA ASN A 34 6.15 -8.77 -4.73
C ASN A 34 5.33 -8.71 -3.43
N LYS A 35 5.95 -8.87 -2.26
CA LYS A 35 5.28 -8.78 -0.96
C LYS A 35 4.68 -7.40 -0.72
N LEU A 36 5.43 -6.34 -1.00
CA LEU A 36 4.95 -4.96 -0.84
C LEU A 36 3.87 -4.64 -1.86
N ALA A 37 4.07 -5.06 -3.11
CA ALA A 37 3.07 -4.88 -4.16
C ALA A 37 1.75 -5.59 -3.83
N ARG A 38 1.81 -6.84 -3.36
CA ARG A 38 0.63 -7.59 -2.88
C ARG A 38 -0.07 -6.86 -1.75
N ARG A 39 0.66 -6.35 -0.76
CA ARG A 39 0.09 -5.60 0.36
C ARG A 39 -0.65 -4.35 -0.11
N VAL A 40 -0.07 -3.57 -1.03
CA VAL A 40 -0.73 -2.37 -1.60
C VAL A 40 -2.00 -2.75 -2.34
N ILE A 41 -1.97 -3.79 -3.18
CA ILE A 41 -3.15 -4.24 -3.93
C ILE A 41 -4.23 -4.77 -2.98
N THR A 42 -3.88 -5.62 -2.01
CA THR A 42 -4.82 -6.12 -1.02
C THR A 42 -5.48 -4.99 -0.22
N TYR A 43 -4.69 -3.97 0.17
CA TYR A 43 -5.21 -2.79 0.85
C TYR A 43 -6.15 -1.97 -0.06
N LEU A 44 -5.77 -1.75 -1.32
CA LEU A 44 -6.63 -1.08 -2.30
C LEU A 44 -7.99 -1.79 -2.42
N LEU A 45 -7.98 -3.10 -2.68
CA LEU A 45 -9.20 -3.85 -2.93
C LEU A 45 -10.11 -3.87 -1.70
N HIS A 46 -9.58 -4.25 -0.53
CA HIS A 46 -10.43 -4.51 0.64
C HIS A 46 -10.65 -3.30 1.53
N SER A 47 -9.68 -2.39 1.66
CA SER A 47 -9.80 -1.25 2.57
C SER A 47 -10.33 0.00 1.89
N ILE A 48 -9.93 0.27 0.65
CA ILE A 48 -10.32 1.49 -0.07
C ILE A 48 -11.57 1.25 -0.92
N LEU A 49 -11.50 0.27 -1.83
CA LEU A 49 -12.61 -0.03 -2.73
C LEU A 49 -13.71 -0.82 -2.04
N LYS A 50 -13.43 -1.43 -0.89
CA LYS A 50 -14.35 -2.30 -0.15
C LYS A 50 -14.96 -3.37 -1.05
N TRP A 51 -14.15 -3.93 -1.95
CA TRP A 51 -14.57 -5.07 -2.75
C TRP A 51 -14.77 -6.26 -1.83
N ASP A 52 -16.04 -6.62 -1.65
CA ASP A 52 -16.43 -7.88 -1.04
C ASP A 52 -16.26 -9.00 -2.07
N LYS A 53 -15.95 -10.21 -1.59
CA LYS A 53 -15.74 -11.36 -2.49
C LYS A 53 -16.99 -11.71 -3.32
N GLU A 54 -18.14 -11.22 -2.89
CA GLU A 54 -19.44 -11.41 -3.55
C GLU A 54 -19.63 -10.51 -4.78
N ASP A 55 -18.90 -9.40 -4.94
CA ASP A 55 -18.94 -8.56 -6.15
C ASP A 55 -18.21 -9.19 -7.35
N ILE A 56 -17.41 -10.24 -7.12
CA ILE A 56 -16.63 -10.95 -8.13
C ILE A 56 -17.34 -12.24 -8.60
N MET A 57 -18.39 -12.72 -7.90
CA MET A 57 -19.08 -13.98 -8.19
C MET A 57 -20.44 -13.80 -8.86
#